data_AF-A0A0L1KZH1-F1
#
_entry.id   AF-A0A0L1KZH1-F1
#
_cell.length_a   1.000
_cell.length_b   1.000
_cell.length_c   1.000
_cell.angle_alpha   90.00
_cell.angle_beta   90.00
_cell.angle_gamma   90.00
#
_symmetry.space_group_name_H-M   'P 1'
#
loop_
_entity.id
_entity.type
_entity.pdbx_description
1 polymer ?
#
loop_
_entity_poly.entity_id
_entity_poly.type
_entity_poly.pdbx_seq_one_letter_code
_entity_poly.pdbx_strand_id
1 'polypeptide(L)'
;MANSKMSECVANFFAMRHALAVLRYAGVIGAAATICYSLYMLILHFEFFLAFMYVYLILFAFALIFAEVGVFNQSRYRAYFLFLTRHAGRGLFYIFVAGLLLTGWGIPIAAYLIIVGVLNVCVSFRQTDPTPIIESIEI
;
A
#
# COMPACT_ATOMS: atom_id res chain seq x y z
N MET A 1 -20.06 33.79 -7.45
CA MET A 1 -19.03 33.24 -6.54
C MET A 1 -19.24 31.76 -6.16
N ALA A 2 -20.46 31.20 -6.16
CA ALA A 2 -20.68 29.77 -5.86
C ALA A 2 -20.18 28.81 -6.96
N ASN A 3 -20.27 29.19 -8.24
CA ASN A 3 -19.85 28.33 -9.37
C ASN A 3 -18.33 28.05 -9.43
N SER A 4 -17.47 28.95 -8.95
CA SER A 4 -16.02 28.72 -8.96
C SER A 4 -15.60 27.66 -7.93
N LYS A 5 -16.19 27.70 -6.72
CA LYS A 5 -15.91 26.70 -5.67
C LYS A 5 -16.39 25.29 -6.05
N MET A 6 -17.52 25.19 -6.75
CA MET A 6 -18.05 23.89 -7.18
C MET A 6 -17.19 23.26 -8.28
N SER A 7 -16.69 24.07 -9.22
CA SER A 7 -15.74 23.62 -10.25
C SER A 7 -14.41 23.14 -9.65
N GLU A 8 -13.89 23.85 -8.64
CA GLU A 8 -12.63 23.51 -7.97
C GLU A 8 -12.75 22.22 -7.14
N CYS A 9 -13.91 21.99 -6.50
CA CYS A 9 -14.20 20.75 -5.79
C CYS A 9 -14.24 19.53 -6.73
N VAL A 10 -14.90 19.64 -7.87
CA VAL A 10 -14.98 18.56 -8.87
C VAL A 10 -13.60 18.23 -9.45
N ALA A 11 -12.79 19.25 -9.75
CA ALA A 11 -11.42 19.06 -10.22
C ALA A 11 -10.54 18.34 -9.18
N ASN A 12 -10.63 18.74 -7.90
CA ASN A 12 -9.89 18.11 -6.81
C ASN A 12 -10.32 16.65 -6.57
N PHE A 13 -11.61 16.35 -6.73
CA PHE A 13 -12.11 14.99 -6.63
C PHE A 13 -11.56 14.09 -7.74
N PHE A 14 -11.54 14.59 -8.98
CA PHE A 14 -10.97 13.85 -10.12
C PHE A 14 -9.46 13.62 -9.94
N ALA A 15 -8.73 14.66 -9.54
CA ALA A 15 -7.30 14.57 -9.24
C ALA A 15 -6.99 13.54 -8.13
N MET A 16 -7.80 13.49 -7.06
CA MET A 16 -7.63 12.49 -6.00
C MET A 16 -7.87 11.06 -6.50
N ARG A 17 -8.89 10.82 -7.32
CA ARG A 17 -9.14 9.47 -7.88
C ARG A 17 -7.98 8.99 -8.75
N HIS A 18 -7.41 9.88 -9.57
CA HIS A 18 -6.24 9.55 -10.37
C HIS A 18 -5.00 9.31 -9.51
N ALA A 19 -4.75 10.14 -8.49
CA ALA A 19 -3.63 9.95 -7.57
C ALA A 19 -3.71 8.60 -6.85
N LEU A 20 -4.90 8.21 -6.38
CA LEU A 20 -5.14 6.91 -5.75
C LEU A 20 -4.90 5.74 -6.72
N ALA A 21 -5.33 5.86 -7.97
CA ALA A 21 -5.09 4.85 -8.98
C ALA A 21 -3.59 4.70 -9.27
N VAL A 22 -2.86 5.80 -9.46
CA VAL A 22 -1.41 5.79 -9.67
C VAL A 22 -0.69 5.14 -8.49
N LEU A 23 -1.09 5.48 -7.26
CA LEU A 23 -0.49 4.93 -6.05
C LEU A 23 -0.72 3.42 -5.91
N ARG A 24 -1.90 2.95 -6.30
CA ARG A 24 -2.24 1.52 -6.36
C ARG A 24 -1.36 0.77 -7.36
N TYR A 25 -1.20 1.29 -8.58
CA TYR A 25 -0.31 0.67 -9.58
C TYR A 25 1.15 0.71 -9.14
N ALA A 26 1.61 1.81 -8.55
CA ALA A 26 2.96 1.92 -7.99
C ALA A 26 3.22 0.88 -6.89
N GLY A 27 2.25 0.68 -6.00
CA GLY A 27 2.29 -0.36 -4.96
C GLY A 27 2.43 -1.78 -5.53
N VAL A 28 1.64 -2.11 -6.55
CA VAL A 28 1.70 -3.41 -7.24
C VAL A 28 3.07 -3.62 -7.92
N ILE A 29 3.60 -2.59 -8.59
CA ILE A 29 4.91 -2.66 -9.25
C ILE A 29 6.02 -2.88 -8.22
N GLY A 30 5.99 -2.15 -7.10
CA GLY A 30 6.97 -2.30 -6.02
C GLY A 30 6.92 -3.69 -5.38
N ALA A 31 5.72 -4.22 -5.14
CA ALA A 31 5.54 -5.56 -4.62
C ALA A 31 6.02 -6.64 -5.61
N ALA A 32 5.72 -6.50 -6.91
CA ALA A 32 6.20 -7.42 -7.93
C ALA A 32 7.74 -7.42 -8.03
N ALA A 33 8.36 -6.23 -8.02
CA ALA A 33 9.82 -6.10 -8.01
C ALA A 33 10.44 -6.77 -6.76
N THR A 34 9.77 -6.63 -5.61
CA THR A 34 10.19 -7.29 -4.36
C THR A 34 10.15 -8.81 -4.45
N ILE A 35 9.11 -9.38 -5.06
CA ILE A 35 8.99 -10.84 -5.27
C ILE A 35 10.13 -11.32 -6.18
N CYS A 36 10.33 -10.66 -7.33
CA CYS A 36 11.39 -11.01 -8.27
C CYS A 36 12.78 -10.95 -7.61
N TYR A 37 13.07 -9.89 -6.86
CA TYR A 37 14.34 -9.73 -6.15
C TYR A 37 14.53 -10.80 -5.07
N SER A 38 13.49 -11.06 -4.27
CA SER A 38 13.56 -12.05 -3.18
C SER A 38 13.73 -13.46 -3.73
N LEU A 39 13.08 -13.81 -4.85
CA LEU A 39 13.29 -15.08 -5.54
C LEU A 39 14.70 -15.20 -6.11
N TYR A 40 15.22 -14.14 -6.73
CA TYR A 40 16.59 -14.10 -7.24
C TYR A 40 17.62 -14.33 -6.12
N MET A 41 17.46 -13.65 -4.98
CA MET A 41 18.34 -13.83 -3.82
C MET A 41 18.19 -15.21 -3.17
N LEU A 42 16.98 -15.76 -3.13
CA LEU A 42 16.74 -17.12 -2.62
C LEU A 42 17.47 -18.19 -3.46
N ILE A 43 17.52 -18.01 -4.78
CA ILE A 43 18.23 -18.91 -5.69
C ILE A 43 19.75 -18.78 -5.51
N LEU A 44 20.26 -17.56 -5.35
CA LEU A 44 21.70 -17.30 -5.24
C LEU A 44 22.31 -17.66 -3.88
N HIS A 45 21.57 -17.44 -2.79
CA HIS A 45 22.08 -17.58 -1.44
C HIS A 45 21.13 -18.46 -0.62
N PHE A 46 21.25 -19.78 -0.81
CA PHE A 46 20.46 -20.78 -0.10
C PHE A 46 21.02 -21.05 1.30
N GLU A 47 21.05 -20.02 2.14
CA GLU A 47 21.27 -20.18 3.57
C GLU A 47 19.93 -20.24 4.29
N PHE A 48 19.75 -21.21 5.20
CA PHE A 48 18.45 -21.51 5.80
C PHE A 48 17.77 -20.28 6.43
N PHE A 49 18.52 -19.47 7.19
CA PHE A 49 18.01 -18.27 7.84
C PHE A 49 17.62 -17.17 6.83
N LEU A 50 18.47 -16.95 5.83
CA LEU A 50 18.25 -15.96 4.78
C LEU A 50 17.07 -16.37 3.88
N ALA A 51 16.96 -17.66 3.57
CA ALA A 51 15.88 -18.25 2.82
C ALA A 51 14.53 -18.05 3.51
N PHE A 52 14.48 -18.23 4.83
CA PHE A 52 13.27 -17.96 5.60
C PHE A 52 12.85 -16.49 5.50
N MET A 53 13.81 -15.56 5.59
CA MET A 53 13.54 -14.13 5.44
C MET A 53 12.99 -13.78 4.05
N TYR A 54 13.57 -14.34 2.98
CA TYR A 54 13.10 -14.09 1.62
C TYR A 54 11.73 -14.71 1.32
N VAL A 55 11.45 -15.91 1.83
CA VAL A 55 10.11 -16.52 1.74
C VAL A 55 9.08 -15.65 2.46
N TYR A 56 9.43 -15.13 3.64
CA TYR A 56 8.59 -14.18 4.37
C TYR A 56 8.30 -12.93 3.52
N LEU A 57 9.34 -12.31 2.94
CA LEU A 57 9.22 -11.16 2.03
C LEU A 57 8.31 -11.44 0.83
N ILE A 58 8.42 -12.61 0.21
CA ILE A 58 7.57 -13.02 -0.92
C ILE A 58 6.10 -13.07 -0.48
N LEU A 59 5.80 -13.72 0.66
CA LEU A 59 4.44 -13.79 1.20
C LEU A 59 3.87 -12.40 1.48
N PHE A 60 4.68 -11.49 2.03
CA PHE A 60 4.25 -10.12 2.29
C PHE A 60 4.00 -9.30 1.04
N ALA A 61 4.85 -9.46 0.03
CA ALA A 61 4.64 -8.80 -1.25
C ALA A 61 3.37 -9.32 -1.95
N PHE A 62 3.05 -10.62 -1.86
CA PHE A 62 1.76 -11.13 -2.32
C PHE A 62 0.59 -10.56 -1.53
N ALA A 63 0.69 -10.47 -0.20
CA ALA A 63 -0.33 -9.84 0.63
C ALA A 63 -0.56 -8.37 0.23
N LEU A 64 0.50 -7.62 -0.10
CA LEU A 64 0.39 -6.26 -0.63
C LEU A 64 -0.35 -6.21 -1.95
N ILE A 65 -0.02 -7.08 -2.91
CA ILE A 65 -0.74 -7.14 -4.20
C ILE A 65 -2.22 -7.44 -3.96
N PHE A 66 -2.55 -8.41 -3.09
CA PHE A 66 -3.95 -8.72 -2.79
C PHE A 66 -4.69 -7.58 -2.09
N ALA A 67 -3.99 -6.82 -1.24
CA ALA A 67 -4.54 -5.62 -0.61
C ALA A 67 -4.79 -4.50 -1.63
N GLU A 68 -3.87 -4.29 -2.57
CA GLU A 68 -4.04 -3.31 -3.64
C GLU A 68 -5.13 -3.72 -4.63
N VAL A 69 -5.22 -4.99 -5.00
CA VAL A 69 -6.25 -5.49 -5.92
C VAL A 69 -7.65 -5.46 -5.28
N GLY A 70 -7.74 -5.37 -3.95
CA GLY A 70 -9.00 -5.33 -3.22
C GLY A 70 -9.59 -6.74 -2.99
N VAL A 71 -8.77 -7.78 -3.10
CA VAL A 71 -9.19 -9.18 -2.87
C VAL A 71 -9.67 -9.37 -1.43
N PHE A 72 -9.05 -8.66 -0.47
CA PHE A 72 -9.45 -8.68 0.94
C PHE A 72 -10.75 -7.92 1.25
N ASN A 73 -11.38 -7.28 0.26
CA ASN A 73 -12.64 -6.57 0.46
C ASN A 73 -13.86 -7.53 0.51
N GLN A 74 -13.66 -8.82 0.23
CA GLN A 74 -14.67 -9.84 0.47
C GLN A 74 -14.84 -10.08 1.98
N SER A 75 -16.11 -10.07 2.44
CA SER A 75 -16.53 -10.10 3.84
C SER A 75 -15.76 -11.07 4.75
N ARG A 76 -15.40 -12.26 4.25
CA ARG A 76 -14.69 -13.29 5.02
C ARG A 76 -13.26 -12.94 5.46
N TYR A 77 -12.54 -12.12 4.69
CA TYR A 77 -11.12 -11.81 4.96
C TYR A 77 -10.91 -10.40 5.51
N ARG A 78 -11.97 -9.59 5.51
CA ARG A 78 -11.92 -8.18 5.89
C ARG A 78 -11.52 -7.98 7.36
N ALA A 79 -11.94 -8.86 8.26
CA ALA A 79 -11.61 -8.77 9.69
C ALA A 79 -10.11 -8.98 9.97
N TYR A 80 -9.48 -9.95 9.29
CA TYR A 80 -8.08 -10.31 9.51
C TYR A 80 -7.10 -9.34 8.83
N PHE A 81 -7.48 -8.78 7.68
CA PHE A 81 -6.64 -7.88 6.90
C PHE A 81 -7.09 -6.42 6.97
N LEU A 82 -7.91 -6.07 7.96
CA LEU A 82 -8.48 -4.72 8.08
C LEU A 82 -7.38 -3.64 8.12
N PHE A 83 -6.24 -3.95 8.75
CA PHE A 83 -5.06 -3.10 8.76
C PHE A 83 -4.47 -2.90 7.35
N LEU A 84 -4.26 -3.97 6.58
CA LEU A 84 -3.75 -3.90 5.20
C LEU A 84 -4.77 -3.27 4.22
N THR A 85 -6.06 -3.28 4.54
CA THR A 85 -7.05 -2.60 3.68
C THR A 85 -6.99 -1.08 3.79
N ARG A 86 -6.48 -0.51 4.90
CA ARG A 86 -6.35 0.94 5.10
C ARG A 86 -5.09 1.52 4.46
N HIS A 87 -5.18 2.73 3.91
CA HIS A 87 -4.04 3.44 3.29
C HIS A 87 -2.87 3.62 4.27
N ALA A 88 -3.13 4.05 5.51
CA ALA A 88 -2.09 4.13 6.54
C ALA A 88 -1.41 2.78 6.82
N GLY A 89 -2.19 1.69 6.89
CA GLY A 89 -1.65 0.36 7.14
C GLY A 89 -0.79 -0.15 5.98
N ARG A 90 -1.23 0.02 4.72
CA ARG A 90 -0.41 -0.28 3.53
C ARG A 90 0.88 0.53 3.53
N GLY A 91 0.78 1.83 3.84
CA GLY A 91 1.94 2.72 3.88
C GLY A 91 3.01 2.28 4.86
N LEU A 92 2.62 1.97 6.10
CA LEU A 92 3.51 1.42 7.11
C LEU A 92 4.12 0.08 6.68
N PHE A 93 3.33 -0.75 6.01
CA PHE A 93 3.78 -2.04 5.54
C PHE A 93 4.82 -1.95 4.43
N TYR A 94 4.65 -1.02 3.48
CA TYR A 94 5.66 -0.74 2.46
C TYR A 94 6.98 -0.29 3.09
N ILE A 95 6.94 0.56 4.12
CA ILE A 95 8.13 1.01 4.85
C ILE A 95 8.79 -0.17 5.60
N PHE A 96 7.99 -1.03 6.23
CA PHE A 96 8.49 -2.22 6.92
C PHE A 96 9.21 -3.18 5.94
N VAL A 97 8.55 -3.50 4.82
CA VAL A 97 9.13 -4.34 3.75
C VAL A 97 10.41 -3.70 3.22
N ALA A 98 10.41 -2.38 2.97
CA ALA A 98 11.60 -1.66 2.54
C ALA A 98 12.77 -1.76 3.54
N GLY A 99 12.48 -1.70 4.84
CA GLY A 99 13.49 -1.88 5.90
C GLY A 99 14.15 -3.26 5.84
N LEU A 100 13.39 -4.31 5.53
CA LEU A 100 13.93 -5.66 5.34
C LEU A 100 14.78 -5.79 4.05
N LEU A 101 14.48 -4.98 3.02
CA LEU A 101 15.20 -4.94 1.74
C LEU A 101 16.43 -4.03 1.75
N LEU A 102 16.76 -3.39 2.87
CA LEU A 102 17.79 -2.35 2.97
C LEU A 102 19.23 -2.91 2.98
N THR A 103 19.49 -3.94 2.19
CA THR A 103 20.79 -4.60 2.07
C THR A 103 21.13 -4.90 0.61
N GLY A 104 22.41 -4.71 0.26
CA GLY A 104 22.96 -5.04 -1.07
C GLY A 104 22.22 -4.36 -2.23
N TRP A 105 21.85 -5.14 -3.23
CA TRP A 105 21.17 -4.67 -4.44
C TRP A 105 19.67 -4.37 -4.26
N GLY A 106 19.12 -4.57 -3.05
CA GLY A 106 17.72 -4.30 -2.72
C GLY A 106 17.43 -2.84 -2.38
N ILE A 107 18.47 -2.03 -2.15
CA ILE A 107 18.38 -0.60 -1.80
C ILE A 107 17.49 0.22 -2.75
N PRO A 108 17.61 0.15 -4.10
CA PRO A 108 16.74 0.92 -4.98
C PRO A 108 15.26 0.53 -4.85
N ILE A 109 14.96 -0.75 -4.63
CA ILE A 109 13.59 -1.24 -4.39
C ILE A 109 13.09 -0.74 -3.04
N ALA A 110 13.93 -0.80 -2.00
CA ALA A 110 13.60 -0.28 -0.68
C ALA A 110 13.30 1.23 -0.72
N ALA A 111 14.14 2.03 -1.37
CA ALA A 111 13.92 3.46 -1.52
C ALA A 111 12.59 3.77 -2.24
N TYR A 112 12.29 3.04 -3.31
CA TYR A 112 11.01 3.15 -4.00
C TYR A 112 9.81 2.84 -3.09
N LEU A 113 9.88 1.74 -2.34
CA LEU A 113 8.82 1.34 -1.42
C LEU A 113 8.63 2.34 -0.27
N ILE A 114 9.70 2.96 0.23
CA ILE A 114 9.60 4.03 1.24
C ILE A 114 8.81 5.21 0.67
N ILE A 115 9.13 5.66 -0.55
CA ILE A 115 8.43 6.78 -1.19
C ILE A 115 6.93 6.45 -1.35
N VAL A 116 6.60 5.26 -1.87
CA VAL A 116 5.21 4.80 -2.01
C VAL A 116 4.52 4.68 -0.64
N GLY A 117 5.25 4.24 0.39
CA GLY A 117 4.75 4.13 1.75
C GLY A 117 4.38 5.47 2.37
N VAL A 118 5.28 6.45 2.26
CA VAL A 118 5.06 7.83 2.72
C VAL A 118 3.86 8.46 1.99
N LEU A 119 3.77 8.29 0.67
CA LEU A 119 2.63 8.80 -0.10
C LEU A 119 1.30 8.18 0.36
N ASN A 120 1.27 6.88 0.65
CA ASN A 120 0.08 6.20 1.20
C ASN A 120 -0.34 6.75 2.57
N VAL A 121 0.64 7.03 3.45
CA VAL A 121 0.37 7.64 4.76
C VAL A 121 -0.17 9.07 4.60
N CYS A 122 0.43 9.88 3.72
CA CYS A 122 -0.02 11.25 3.43
C CYS A 122 -1.47 11.28 2.91
N VAL A 123 -1.82 10.36 2.00
CA VAL A 123 -3.20 10.23 1.49
C VAL A 123 -4.17 9.84 2.60
N SER A 124 -3.75 8.95 3.51
CA SER A 124 -4.58 8.54 4.63
C SER A 124 -4.93 9.71 5.56
N PHE A 125 -3.97 10.62 5.83
CA PHE A 125 -4.25 11.81 6.63
C PHE A 125 -5.30 12.72 5.96
N ARG A 126 -5.23 12.87 4.63
CA ARG A 126 -6.19 13.68 3.86
C ARG A 126 -7.61 13.12 3.83
N GLN A 127 -7.79 11.82 4.02
CA GLN A 127 -9.10 11.17 4.06
C GLN A 127 -9.75 11.21 5.45
N THR A 128 -9.07 11.76 6.47
CA THR A 128 -9.57 11.77 7.85
C THR A 128 -10.39 13.02 8.18
N ASP A 129 -10.80 13.81 7.19
CA ASP A 129 -11.80 14.86 7.44
C ASP A 129 -13.09 14.22 7.95
N PRO A 130 -13.58 14.61 9.14
CA PRO A 130 -14.68 13.94 9.80
C PRO A 130 -15.96 14.21 9.02
N THR A 131 -16.48 13.20 8.32
CA THR A 131 -17.92 13.18 8.07
C THR A 131 -18.60 13.16 9.45
N PRO A 132 -19.45 14.16 9.77
CA PRO A 132 -20.17 14.14 11.03
C PRO A 132 -20.99 12.85 11.10
N ILE A 133 -20.89 12.18 12.26
CA ILE A 133 -21.65 11.00 12.65
C ILE A 133 -23.12 11.46 12.83
N ILE A 134 -23.82 11.71 11.73
CA ILE A 134 -25.24 12.06 11.73
C ILE A 134 -25.86 11.33 10.54
N GLU A 135 -26.08 10.01 10.65
CA GLU A 135 -27.12 9.30 9.87
C GLU A 135 -27.25 7.79 10.24
N SER A 136 -27.15 7.42 11.52
CA SER A 136 -27.56 6.07 11.92
C SER A 136 -28.35 6.02 13.22
N ILE A 137 -29.02 7.12 13.56
CA ILE A 137 -30.14 7.11 14.51
C ILE A 137 -31.36 7.63 13.75
N GLU A 138 -31.92 6.79 12.89
CA GLU A 138 -33.36 6.81 12.62
C GLU A 138 -33.87 5.37 12.73
N ILE A 139 -34.46 5.14 13.91
CA ILE A 139 -35.56 4.22 14.28
C ILE A 139 -35.44 2.75 13.86
#